data_AF-A0A0N8WI30-F1
#
_entry.id   AF-A0A0N8WI30-F1
#
_cell.length_a   1.000
_cell.length_b   1.000
_cell.length_c   1.000
_cell.angle_alpha   90.00
_cell.angle_beta   90.00
_cell.angle_gamma   90.00
#
_symmetry.space_group_name_H-M   'P 1'
#
loop_
_entity.id
_entity.type
_entity.pdbx_description
1 polymer ?
#
loop_
_entity_poly.entity_id
_entity_poly.type
_entity_poly.pdbx_seq_one_letter_code
_entity_poly.pdbx_strand_id
1 'polypeptide(L)'
;MFDIRGVLFYRRPMVFDDDLGDGPDPPARLATISRHLDGLLAAQAWQLSDGELAGLIEGMCRLTGRVAAARGLLFVEAQDRGFAVRHGATDLAGWLRDRLRLTTRDARRQVTLAHDTTT
;
A
#
# COMPACT_ATOMS: atom_id res chain seq x y z
N MET A 1 -13.46 4.49 -42.00
CA MET A 1 -14.35 4.50 -40.82
C MET A 1 -13.64 3.68 -39.75
N PHE A 2 -13.34 4.29 -38.60
CA PHE A 2 -12.28 3.89 -37.65
C PHE A 2 -12.42 2.46 -37.08
N ASP A 3 -11.33 1.68 -37.13
CA ASP A 3 -11.14 0.42 -36.41
C ASP A 3 -10.47 0.71 -35.07
N ILE A 4 -11.19 0.49 -33.96
CA ILE A 4 -10.73 0.76 -32.58
C ILE A 4 -10.20 -0.56 -32.01
N ARG A 5 -9.08 -1.06 -32.52
CA ARG A 5 -8.44 -2.25 -31.98
C ARG A 5 -7.45 -1.89 -30.87
N GLY A 6 -7.95 -2.00 -29.65
CA GLY A 6 -7.24 -2.57 -28.52
C GLY A 6 -5.86 -1.99 -28.24
N VAL A 7 -5.82 -0.83 -27.57
CA VAL A 7 -4.67 -0.48 -26.75
C VAL A 7 -4.67 -1.42 -25.55
N LEU A 8 -4.12 -2.62 -25.74
CA LEU A 8 -3.64 -3.44 -24.64
C LEU A 8 -2.54 -2.64 -23.97
N PHE A 9 -2.91 -1.85 -22.95
CA PHE A 9 -1.98 -1.35 -21.96
C PHE A 9 -1.39 -2.59 -21.29
N TYR A 10 -0.27 -3.08 -21.85
CA TYR A 10 0.59 -4.05 -21.20
C TYR A 10 1.23 -3.29 -20.03
N ARG A 11 0.48 -3.16 -18.93
CA ARG A 11 0.99 -2.62 -17.68
C ARG A 11 2.16 -3.53 -17.31
N ARG A 12 3.37 -2.96 -17.32
CA ARG A 12 4.58 -3.68 -16.93
C ARG A 12 4.28 -4.37 -15.59
N PRO A 13 4.42 -5.71 -15.48
CA PRO A 13 4.24 -6.36 -14.19
C PRO A 13 5.15 -5.65 -13.19
N MET A 14 4.74 -5.56 -11.92
CA MET A 14 5.65 -5.11 -10.87
C MET A 14 6.79 -6.14 -10.76
N VAL A 15 7.80 -5.97 -11.60
CA VAL A 15 9.10 -6.63 -11.52
C VAL A 15 9.85 -5.79 -10.51
N PHE A 16 10.17 -6.39 -9.36
CA PHE A 16 11.24 -5.85 -8.54
C PHE A 16 12.49 -5.98 -9.40
N ASP A 17 12.98 -4.86 -9.94
CA ASP A 17 14.29 -4.83 -10.58
C ASP A 17 15.30 -5.24 -9.50
N ASP A 18 15.75 -6.51 -9.55
CA ASP A 18 16.88 -6.98 -8.75
C ASP A 18 18.18 -6.22 -9.10
N ASP A 19 18.13 -5.38 -10.14
CA ASP A 19 19.22 -4.53 -10.64
C ASP A 19 19.28 -3.13 -10.00
N LEU A 20 18.37 -2.79 -9.06
CA LEU A 20 18.57 -1.66 -8.13
C LEU A 20 19.43 -2.11 -6.92
N GLY A 21 20.61 -2.63 -7.26
CA GLY A 21 21.52 -3.38 -6.38
C GLY A 21 21.90 -2.65 -5.09
N ASP A 22 22.07 -3.44 -4.03
CA ASP A 22 22.46 -3.11 -2.64
C ASP A 22 21.40 -2.60 -1.66
N GLY A 23 20.15 -2.38 -2.07
CA GLY A 23 19.06 -2.13 -1.12
C GLY A 23 18.53 -3.43 -0.48
N PRO A 24 18.09 -3.44 0.79
CA PRO A 24 17.44 -4.61 1.39
C PRO A 24 16.25 -5.06 0.53
N ASP A 25 15.94 -6.36 0.54
CA ASP A 25 14.76 -6.88 -0.15
C ASP A 25 13.47 -6.14 0.29
N PRO A 26 12.40 -6.11 -0.53
CA PRO A 26 11.19 -5.36 -0.19
C PRO A 26 10.58 -5.69 1.19
N PRO A 27 10.54 -6.96 1.64
CA PRO A 27 10.16 -7.30 3.01
C PRO A 27 11.05 -6.66 4.10
N ALA A 28 12.37 -6.67 3.93
CA ALA A 28 13.30 -6.06 4.88
C ALA A 28 13.20 -4.53 4.92
N ARG A 29 12.84 -3.89 3.79
CA ARG A 29 12.46 -2.46 3.77
C ARG A 29 11.24 -2.19 4.63
N LEU A 30 10.20 -3.01 4.53
CA LEU A 30 8.98 -2.86 5.33
C LEU A 30 9.28 -3.05 6.83
N ALA A 31 10.08 -4.04 7.20
CA ALA A 31 10.50 -4.26 8.58
C ALA A 31 11.27 -3.06 9.17
N THR A 32 12.11 -2.42 8.35
CA THR A 32 12.85 -1.21 8.75
C THR A 32 11.89 -0.04 9.00
N ILE A 33 10.92 0.18 8.11
CA ILE A 33 9.88 1.22 8.28
C ILE A 33 9.08 0.97 9.57
N SER A 34 8.64 -0.26 9.81
CA SER A 34 7.91 -0.63 11.04
C SER A 34 8.70 -0.28 12.30
N ARG A 35 10.00 -0.62 12.35
CA ARG A 35 10.86 -0.29 13.50
C ARG A 35 10.96 1.22 13.75
N HIS A 36 11.05 2.02 12.70
CA HIS A 36 11.07 3.48 12.84
C HIS A 36 9.73 4.04 13.35
N LEU A 37 8.61 3.46 12.90
CA LEU A 37 7.28 3.81 13.42
C LEU A 37 7.13 3.46 14.90
N ASP A 38 7.63 2.29 15.32
CA ASP A 38 7.62 1.89 16.74
C ASP A 38 8.40 2.90 17.60
N GLY A 39 9.55 3.39 17.09
CA GLY A 39 10.33 4.45 17.74
C GLY A 39 9.58 5.77 17.88
N LEU A 40 8.80 6.17 16.86
CA LEU A 40 7.95 7.36 16.92
C LEU A 40 6.79 7.20 17.91
N LEU A 41 6.19 6.01 18.00
CA LEU A 41 5.11 5.71 18.93
C LEU A 41 5.58 5.64 20.38
N ALA A 42 6.85 5.25 20.60
CA ALA A 42 7.48 5.28 21.91
C ALA A 42 7.93 6.68 22.34
N ALA A 43 7.97 7.65 21.42
CA ALA A 43 8.38 9.02 21.72
C ALA A 43 7.34 9.71 22.61
N GLN A 44 7.84 10.51 23.56
CA GLN A 44 6.99 11.25 24.49
C GLN A 44 6.46 12.53 23.85
N ALA A 45 5.24 12.48 23.31
CA ALA A 45 4.63 13.61 22.59
C ALA A 45 4.56 14.90 23.41
N TRP A 46 4.56 14.82 24.75
CA TRP A 46 4.57 15.96 25.66
C TRP A 46 5.90 16.74 25.69
N GLN A 47 6.99 16.17 25.16
CA GLN A 47 8.31 16.82 25.09
C GLN A 47 8.53 17.64 23.81
N LEU A 48 7.62 17.53 22.84
CA LEU A 48 7.74 18.21 21.55
C LEU A 48 7.39 19.69 21.70
N SER A 49 8.20 20.57 21.10
CA SER A 49 7.77 21.94 20.83
C SER A 49 6.65 21.97 19.79
N ASP A 50 5.88 23.07 19.74
CA ASP A 50 4.78 23.22 18.77
C ASP A 50 5.28 23.07 17.31
N GLY A 51 6.49 23.53 17.00
CA GLY A 51 7.09 23.39 15.68
C GLY A 51 7.46 21.96 15.33
N GLU A 52 8.01 21.20 16.30
CA GLU A 52 8.30 19.78 16.13
C GLU A 52 7.01 18.96 15.99
N LEU A 53 5.99 19.27 16.80
CA LEU A 53 4.68 18.64 16.72
C LEU A 53 4.04 18.86 15.34
N ALA A 54 4.03 20.10 14.85
CA ALA A 54 3.53 20.43 13.51
C ALA A 54 4.29 19.67 12.42
N GLY A 55 5.63 19.66 12.48
CA GLY A 55 6.47 18.94 11.53
C GLY A 55 6.22 17.42 11.52
N LEU A 56 6.01 16.82 12.69
CA LEU A 56 5.69 15.40 12.81
C LEU A 56 4.29 15.07 12.27
N ILE A 57 3.29 15.92 12.52
CA ILE A 57 1.94 15.76 11.97
C ILE A 57 2.00 15.78 10.43
N GLU A 58 2.66 16.77 9.85
CA GLU A 58 2.81 16.86 8.39
C GLU A 58 3.58 15.65 7.82
N GLY A 59 4.67 15.26 8.46
CA GLY A 59 5.46 14.09 8.08
C GLY A 59 4.64 12.80 8.07
N MET A 60 3.84 12.59 9.12
CA MET A 60 2.98 11.41 9.25
C MET A 60 1.86 11.39 8.21
N CYS A 61 1.23 12.53 7.93
CA CYS A 61 0.23 12.63 6.86
C CYS A 61 0.82 12.28 5.49
N ARG A 62 2.00 12.82 5.16
CA ARG A 62 2.69 12.52 3.90
C ARG A 62 3.12 11.06 3.82
N LEU A 63 3.63 10.48 4.90
CA LEU A 63 4.00 9.07 4.96
C LEU A 63 2.77 8.16 4.80
N THR A 64 1.65 8.49 5.44
CA THR A 64 0.37 7.77 5.28
C THR A 64 -0.07 7.74 3.82
N GLY A 65 0.03 8.86 3.10
CA GLY A 65 -0.25 8.93 1.67
C GLY A 65 0.65 8.01 0.83
N ARG A 66 1.96 7.99 1.11
CA ARG A 66 2.91 7.10 0.43
C ARG A 66 2.64 5.62 0.70
N VAL A 67 2.35 5.26 1.95
CA VAL A 67 1.98 3.89 2.32
C VAL A 67 0.67 3.48 1.64
N ALA A 68 -0.31 4.38 1.56
CA ALA A 68 -1.57 4.13 0.85
C ALA A 68 -1.34 3.89 -0.65
N ALA A 69 -0.49 4.68 -1.30
CA ALA A 69 -0.12 4.48 -2.70
C ALA A 69 0.60 3.14 -2.94
N ALA A 70 1.60 2.81 -2.11
CA ALA A 70 2.33 1.55 -2.20
C ALA A 70 1.42 0.33 -2.01
N ARG A 71 0.54 0.38 -1.00
CA ARG A 71 -0.51 -0.63 -0.79
C ARG A 71 -1.46 -0.72 -1.99
N GLY A 72 -1.83 0.42 -2.57
CA GLY A 72 -2.70 0.48 -3.74
C GLY A 72 -2.13 -0.27 -4.94
N LEU A 73 -0.86 -0.06 -5.25
CA LEU A 73 -0.16 -0.80 -6.32
C LEU A 73 -0.16 -2.31 -6.08
N LEU A 74 0.12 -2.75 -4.85
CA LEU A 74 0.08 -4.18 -4.49
C LEU A 74 -1.33 -4.77 -4.62
N PHE A 75 -2.37 -4.00 -4.28
CA PHE A 75 -3.76 -4.46 -4.35
C PHE A 75 -4.26 -4.57 -5.78
N VAL A 76 -3.85 -3.64 -6.66
CA VAL A 76 -4.14 -3.73 -8.09
C VAL A 76 -3.46 -4.97 -8.68
N GLU A 77 -2.16 -5.16 -8.42
CA GLU A 77 -1.44 -6.35 -8.88
C GLU A 77 -2.06 -7.66 -8.34
N ALA A 78 -2.50 -7.68 -7.09
CA ALA A 78 -3.17 -8.83 -6.51
C ALA A 78 -4.49 -9.15 -7.23
N GLN A 79 -5.27 -8.14 -7.60
CA GLN A 79 -6.52 -8.32 -8.37
C GLN A 79 -6.24 -8.81 -9.78
N ASP A 80 -5.30 -8.17 -10.49
CA ASP A 80 -4.92 -8.54 -11.85
C ASP A 80 -4.42 -9.99 -11.93
N ARG A 81 -3.73 -10.46 -10.88
CA ARG A 81 -3.27 -11.86 -10.78
C ARG A 81 -4.33 -12.84 -10.27
N GLY A 82 -5.56 -12.39 -9.96
CA GLY A 82 -6.59 -13.23 -9.33
C GLY A 82 -6.16 -13.80 -7.97
N PHE A 83 -5.31 -13.08 -7.23
CA PHE A 83 -4.65 -13.56 -6.00
C PHE A 83 -5.65 -14.08 -4.96
N ALA A 84 -6.73 -13.34 -4.71
CA ALA A 84 -7.71 -13.70 -3.68
C ALA A 84 -8.39 -15.03 -3.97
N VAL A 85 -8.82 -15.24 -5.23
CA VAL A 85 -9.46 -16.49 -5.68
C VAL A 85 -8.51 -17.67 -5.54
N ARG A 86 -7.23 -17.50 -5.90
CA ARG A 86 -6.21 -18.55 -5.71
C ARG A 86 -5.94 -18.90 -4.24
N HIS A 87 -6.32 -18.01 -3.32
CA HIS A 87 -6.23 -18.23 -1.87
C HIS A 87 -7.59 -18.56 -1.24
N GLY A 88 -8.58 -18.98 -2.05
CA GLY A 88 -9.89 -19.46 -1.56
C GLY A 88 -10.86 -18.37 -1.13
N ALA A 89 -10.57 -17.09 -1.39
CA ALA A 89 -11.47 -15.99 -1.11
C ALA A 89 -12.24 -15.56 -2.36
N THR A 90 -13.48 -15.07 -2.18
CA THR A 90 -14.32 -14.61 -3.30
C THR A 90 -13.73 -13.39 -4.01
N ASP A 91 -13.17 -12.44 -3.24
CA ASP A 91 -12.56 -11.22 -3.75
C ASP A 91 -11.45 -10.72 -2.79
N LEU A 92 -10.70 -9.70 -3.21
CA LEU A 92 -9.61 -9.15 -2.40
C LEU A 92 -10.12 -8.54 -1.08
N ALA A 93 -11.31 -7.95 -1.06
CA ALA A 93 -11.88 -7.40 0.16
C ALA A 93 -12.20 -8.50 1.19
N GLY A 94 -12.75 -9.62 0.75
CA GLY A 94 -13.00 -10.82 1.55
C GLY A 94 -11.70 -11.40 2.10
N TRP A 95 -10.68 -11.52 1.25
CA TRP A 95 -9.35 -11.97 1.68
C TRP A 95 -8.75 -11.07 2.76
N LEU A 96 -8.80 -9.74 2.58
CA LEU A 96 -8.30 -8.77 3.56
C LEU A 96 -9.11 -8.81 4.87
N ARG A 97 -10.44 -8.89 4.77
CA ARG A 97 -11.35 -9.00 5.92
C ARG A 97 -10.95 -10.19 6.80
N ASP A 98 -10.77 -11.36 6.19
CA ASP A 98 -10.42 -12.58 6.92
C ASP A 98 -8.99 -12.51 7.47
N ARG A 99 -8.02 -12.05 6.69
CA ARG A 99 -6.60 -12.09 7.08
C ARG A 99 -6.23 -11.04 8.13
N LEU A 100 -6.82 -9.84 8.03
CA LEU A 100 -6.51 -8.70 8.89
C LEU A 100 -7.59 -8.43 9.94
N ARG A 101 -8.62 -9.28 10.02
CA ARG A 101 -9.76 -9.15 10.94
C ARG A 101 -10.47 -7.78 10.83
N LEU A 102 -10.56 -7.26 9.62
CA LEU A 102 -11.23 -5.98 9.36
C LEU A 102 -12.75 -6.16 9.35
N THR A 103 -13.48 -5.06 9.53
CA THR A 103 -14.90 -5.05 9.15
C THR A 103 -15.02 -5.14 7.63
N THR A 104 -16.15 -5.67 7.13
CA THR A 104 -16.43 -5.68 5.68
C THR A 104 -16.35 -4.28 5.06
N ARG A 105 -16.82 -3.26 5.79
CA ARG A 105 -16.77 -1.86 5.34
C ARG A 105 -15.33 -1.38 5.16
N ASP A 106 -14.46 -1.65 6.14
CA ASP A 106 -13.06 -1.21 6.09
C ASP A 106 -12.28 -1.93 5.00
N ALA A 107 -12.49 -3.24 4.86
CA ALA A 107 -11.85 -4.02 3.81
C ALA A 107 -12.21 -3.49 2.41
N ARG A 108 -13.51 -3.23 2.16
CA ARG A 108 -13.96 -2.63 0.89
C ARG A 108 -13.38 -1.24 0.67
N ARG A 109 -13.40 -0.38 1.69
CA ARG A 109 -12.80 0.96 1.62
C ARG A 109 -11.33 0.89 1.23
N GLN A 110 -10.58 -0.04 1.79
CA GLN A 110 -9.16 -0.20 1.45
C GLN A 110 -8.94 -0.59 -0.02
N VAL A 111 -9.80 -1.44 -0.59
CA VAL A 111 -9.74 -1.83 -2.01
C VAL A 111 -10.17 -0.66 -2.89
N THR A 112 -11.25 0.05 -2.59
CA THR A 112 -11.70 1.23 -3.37
C THR A 112 -10.61 2.30 -3.45
N LEU A 113 -10.01 2.67 -2.31
CA LEU A 113 -8.95 3.68 -2.28
C LEU A 113 -7.72 3.31 -3.15
N ALA A 114 -7.46 2.02 -3.36
CA ALA A 114 -6.37 1.57 -4.22
C ALA A 114 -6.61 1.93 -5.69
N HIS A 115 -7.86 1.84 -6.15
CA HIS A 115 -8.24 2.18 -7.53
C HIS A 115 -8.25 3.70 -7.75
N ASP A 116 -8.75 4.46 -6.77
CA ASP A 116 -8.82 5.92 -6.86
C ASP A 116 -7.43 6.58 -6.90
N THR A 117 -6.43 5.99 -6.25
CA THR A 117 -5.06 6.54 -6.21
C THR A 117 -4.25 6.20 -7.47
N THR A 118 -4.72 5.27 -8.31
CA THR A 118 -4.01 4.79 -9.52
C THR A 118 -4.58 5.38 -10.82
N THR A 119 -5.70 6.11 -10.74
CA THR A 119 -6.36 6.78 -11.87
C THR A 119 -5.84 8.20 -12.01
#